data_AF-A0A9D5QEU4-F1
#
_entry.id   AF-A0A9D5QEU4-F1
#
_cell.length_a   1.000
_cell.length_b   1.000
_cell.length_c   1.000
_cell.angle_alpha   90.00
_cell.angle_beta   90.00
_cell.angle_gamma   90.00
#
_symmetry.space_group_name_H-M   'P 1'
#
loop_
_entity.id
_entity.type
_entity.pdbx_description
1 polymer ?
#
loop_
_entity_poly.entity_id
_entity_poly.type
_entity_poly.pdbx_seq_one_letter_code
_entity_poly.pdbx_strand_id
1 'polypeptide(L)'
;MQPQHLVLFVGRRCNLRCPNCLWVLEDSNFFGGEDLSLDAAKEIAAYYRRKGAQSIYLQSEGEILLYDHLRELYRYCRHELGYKMETIVTNGILLDAFEDVILREMGPQVILVSLDGYDPETYRQRRGVGEKTFNRILENVKRLAHKARELNAPIRVNLNCIVGRWNYRYIKPMLALARSIGGIGSMSFGNFHPVGEDCELRPLDKGDAEVVSYLREIISRNDYSMDIVLPSLYGRRNRFVCEMLFDTVLVGNEGNFAPCCHISTARR
;
A
#
# COMPACT_ATOMS: atom_id res chain seq x y z
N MET A 1 2.39 -26.20 -10.00
CA MET A 1 2.02 -24.79 -10.18
C MET A 1 3.21 -23.95 -9.75
N GLN A 2 3.65 -22.98 -10.55
CA GLN A 2 4.81 -22.13 -10.27
C GLN A 2 4.30 -20.70 -10.02
N PRO A 3 4.65 -20.04 -8.90
CA PRO A 3 4.18 -18.68 -8.63
C PRO A 3 4.79 -17.71 -9.64
N GLN A 4 3.97 -16.80 -10.16
CA GLN A 4 4.38 -15.68 -11.01
C GLN A 4 4.84 -14.49 -10.15
N HIS A 5 4.33 -14.39 -8.93
CA HIS A 5 4.49 -13.25 -8.04
C HIS A 5 5.03 -13.68 -6.67
N LEU A 6 6.07 -13.00 -6.18
CA LEU A 6 6.54 -13.10 -4.80
C LEU A 6 6.15 -11.83 -4.04
N VAL A 7 5.51 -11.97 -2.90
CA VAL A 7 5.38 -10.89 -1.92
C VAL A 7 6.30 -11.24 -0.75
N LEU A 8 7.29 -10.40 -0.48
CA LEU A 8 8.26 -10.62 0.58
C LEU A 8 8.11 -9.52 1.63
N PHE A 9 7.69 -9.90 2.83
CA PHE A 9 7.66 -8.99 3.98
C PHE A 9 9.03 -9.00 4.65
N VAL A 10 9.65 -7.83 4.72
CA VAL A 10 11.03 -7.70 5.23
C VAL A 10 11.09 -7.30 6.70
N GLY A 11 9.97 -6.90 7.31
CA GLY A 11 9.95 -6.45 8.69
C GLY A 11 8.59 -5.96 9.14
N ARG A 12 8.52 -5.53 10.41
CA ARG A 12 7.29 -5.04 11.06
C ARG A 12 7.46 -3.65 11.67
N ARG A 13 8.61 -3.02 11.58
CA ARG A 13 8.80 -1.67 12.14
C ARG A 13 7.92 -0.66 11.42
N CYS A 14 7.19 0.16 12.19
CA CYS A 14 6.38 1.26 11.68
C CYS A 14 6.55 2.50 12.55
N ASN A 15 6.67 3.67 11.92
CA ASN A 15 6.73 4.97 12.59
C ASN A 15 5.34 5.59 12.81
N LEU A 16 4.26 4.83 12.56
CA LEU A 16 2.87 5.20 12.83
C LEU A 16 2.14 4.12 13.64
N ARG A 17 1.03 4.52 14.28
CA ARG A 17 0.09 3.64 15.00
C ARG A 17 -1.33 4.00 14.59
N CYS A 18 -1.66 3.76 13.32
CA CYS A 18 -2.92 4.24 12.74
C CYS A 18 -4.13 3.55 13.40
N PRO A 19 -5.15 4.28 13.86
CA PRO A 19 -6.33 3.70 14.54
C PRO A 19 -7.08 2.62 13.77
N ASN A 20 -7.04 2.62 12.44
CA ASN A 20 -7.69 1.63 11.57
C ASN A 20 -6.71 0.68 10.88
N CYS A 21 -5.46 0.59 11.35
CA CYS A 21 -4.49 -0.36 10.82
C CYS A 21 -4.86 -1.79 11.25
N LEU A 22 -4.88 -2.71 10.28
CA LEU A 22 -5.07 -4.15 10.49
C LEU A 22 -4.29 -4.65 11.72
N TRP A 23 -2.99 -4.42 11.73
CA TRP A 23 -2.10 -4.94 12.77
C TRP A 23 -2.33 -4.31 14.15
N VAL A 24 -2.70 -3.03 14.20
CA VAL A 24 -3.02 -2.35 15.48
C VAL A 24 -4.35 -2.85 16.05
N LEU A 25 -5.32 -3.13 15.17
CA LEU A 25 -6.62 -3.68 15.56
C LEU A 25 -6.50 -5.12 16.06
N GLU A 26 -5.59 -5.92 15.49
CA GLU A 26 -5.31 -7.28 15.95
C GLU A 26 -4.46 -7.31 17.24
N ASP A 27 -3.37 -6.55 17.29
CA ASP A 27 -2.50 -6.42 18.47
C ASP A 27 -1.87 -5.03 18.55
N SER A 28 -2.24 -4.27 19.58
CA SER A 28 -1.67 -2.94 19.84
C SER A 28 -0.14 -2.90 20.00
N ASN A 29 0.49 -4.03 20.36
CA ASN A 29 1.94 -4.18 20.52
C ASN A 29 2.62 -4.88 19.32
N PHE A 30 1.91 -5.09 18.21
CA PHE A 30 2.39 -5.85 17.05
C PHE A 30 3.72 -5.34 16.46
N PHE A 31 3.91 -4.03 16.41
CA PHE A 31 5.04 -3.42 15.70
C PHE A 31 6.34 -3.50 16.52
N GLY A 32 7.37 -4.08 15.90
CA GLY A 32 8.69 -4.26 16.50
C GLY A 32 9.37 -5.49 15.90
N GLY A 33 10.22 -6.14 16.70
CA GLY A 33 10.92 -7.35 16.29
C GLY A 33 12.11 -7.11 15.37
N GLU A 34 12.75 -8.20 14.98
CA GLU A 34 13.88 -8.18 14.04
C GLU A 34 13.36 -8.15 12.60
N ASP A 35 13.96 -7.28 11.80
CA ASP A 35 13.76 -7.31 10.37
C ASP A 35 14.49 -8.53 9.77
N LEU A 36 13.99 -9.01 8.63
CA LEU A 36 14.63 -10.08 7.87
C LEU A 36 16.05 -9.63 7.49
N SER A 37 17.05 -10.47 7.77
CA SER A 37 18.42 -10.15 7.37
C SER A 37 18.53 -10.02 5.85
N LEU A 38 19.44 -9.17 5.38
CA LEU A 38 19.64 -8.96 3.96
C LEU A 38 19.99 -10.25 3.22
N ASP A 39 20.85 -11.10 3.80
CA ASP A 39 21.25 -12.37 3.20
C ASP A 39 20.04 -13.30 3.04
N ALA A 40 19.21 -13.46 4.08
CA ALA A 40 18.00 -14.26 4.01
C ALA A 40 17.02 -13.71 2.95
N ALA A 41 16.85 -12.38 2.88
CA ALA A 41 15.99 -11.74 1.89
C ALA A 41 16.49 -12.00 0.46
N LYS A 42 17.81 -11.89 0.22
CA LYS A 42 18.44 -12.20 -1.08
C LYS A 42 18.28 -13.69 -1.44
N GLU A 43 18.47 -14.60 -0.48
CA GLU A 43 18.30 -16.03 -0.69
C GLU A 43 16.87 -16.40 -1.09
N ILE A 44 15.87 -15.86 -0.38
CA ILE A 44 14.44 -16.07 -0.69
C ILE A 44 14.10 -15.54 -2.08
N ALA A 45 14.51 -14.30 -2.39
CA ALA A 45 14.28 -13.69 -3.71
C ALA A 45 14.94 -14.52 -4.82
N ALA A 46 16.20 -14.94 -4.65
CA ALA A 46 16.90 -15.75 -5.64
C ALA A 46 16.25 -17.13 -5.83
N TYR A 47 15.77 -17.74 -4.75
CA TYR A 47 15.06 -19.01 -4.81
C TYR A 47 13.79 -18.93 -5.67
N TYR A 48 12.90 -17.97 -5.37
CA TYR A 48 11.64 -17.83 -6.11
C TYR A 48 11.85 -17.37 -7.54
N ARG A 49 12.92 -16.60 -7.81
CA ARG A 49 13.27 -16.23 -9.18
C ARG A 49 13.59 -17.46 -10.01
N ARG A 50 14.41 -18.38 -9.47
CA ARG A 50 14.72 -19.68 -10.10
C ARG A 50 13.49 -20.58 -10.27
N LYS A 51 12.45 -20.40 -9.45
CA LYS A 51 11.17 -21.12 -9.56
C LYS A 51 10.18 -20.51 -10.54
N GLY A 52 10.52 -19.39 -11.19
CA GLY A 52 9.75 -18.80 -12.27
C GLY A 52 9.04 -17.49 -11.92
N ALA A 53 9.13 -16.99 -10.69
CA ALA A 53 8.51 -15.72 -10.32
C ALA A 53 9.09 -14.58 -11.16
N GLN A 54 8.23 -13.75 -11.74
CA GLN A 54 8.58 -12.65 -12.64
C GLN A 54 8.52 -11.28 -11.97
N SER A 55 7.64 -11.11 -10.98
CA SER A 55 7.61 -9.90 -10.16
C SER A 55 7.76 -10.18 -8.67
N ILE A 56 8.25 -9.16 -7.98
CA ILE A 56 8.41 -9.16 -6.53
C ILE A 56 7.84 -7.87 -5.95
N TYR A 57 7.07 -8.02 -4.87
CA TYR A 57 6.56 -6.94 -4.05
C TYR A 57 7.30 -6.98 -2.72
N LEU A 58 8.25 -6.05 -2.54
CA LEU A 58 8.90 -5.85 -1.25
C LEU A 58 7.95 -5.07 -0.35
N GLN A 59 7.49 -5.70 0.71
CA GLN A 59 6.52 -5.16 1.65
C GLN A 59 7.08 -5.14 3.06
N SER A 60 6.46 -4.35 3.92
CA SER A 60 6.64 -4.43 5.37
C SER A 60 5.25 -4.54 5.96
N GLU A 61 5.11 -5.27 7.07
CA GLU A 61 3.87 -5.23 7.84
C GLU A 61 3.72 -3.84 8.50
N GLY A 62 4.83 -3.11 8.65
CA GLY A 62 4.90 -1.70 9.03
C GLY A 62 5.19 -0.77 7.85
N GLU A 63 6.26 0.02 7.96
CA GLU A 63 6.71 0.98 6.95
C GLU A 63 7.96 0.45 6.24
N ILE A 64 7.87 0.25 4.92
CA ILE A 64 8.97 -0.34 4.14
C ILE A 64 10.21 0.54 4.12
N LEU A 65 10.06 1.87 4.14
CA LEU A 65 11.18 2.81 4.15
C LEU A 65 11.97 2.81 5.47
N LEU A 66 11.52 2.08 6.50
CA LEU A 66 12.31 1.84 7.70
C LEU A 66 13.27 0.66 7.57
N TYR A 67 13.13 -0.20 6.55
CA TYR A 67 14.02 -1.34 6.38
C TYR A 67 15.41 -0.88 5.92
N ASP A 68 16.41 -1.06 6.80
CA ASP A 68 17.76 -0.50 6.64
C ASP A 68 18.43 -0.94 5.32
N HIS A 69 18.13 -2.16 4.86
CA HIS A 69 18.72 -2.73 3.64
C HIS A 69 17.82 -2.60 2.40
N LEU A 70 16.77 -1.77 2.44
CA LEU A 70 15.81 -1.65 1.34
C LEU A 70 16.48 -1.31 0.02
N ARG A 71 17.37 -0.32 0.00
CA ARG A 71 18.09 0.11 -1.22
C ARG A 71 18.88 -1.04 -1.83
N GLU A 72 19.61 -1.78 -1.02
CA GLU A 72 20.47 -2.87 -1.48
C GLU A 72 19.64 -4.06 -1.99
N LEU A 73 18.63 -4.46 -1.22
CA LEU A 73 17.72 -5.55 -1.61
C LEU A 73 16.98 -5.22 -2.91
N TYR A 74 16.51 -3.97 -3.05
CA TYR A 74 15.82 -3.54 -4.26
C TYR A 74 16.72 -3.61 -5.49
N ARG A 75 17.98 -3.14 -5.37
CA ARG A 75 18.97 -3.21 -6.44
C ARG A 75 19.26 -4.66 -6.83
N TYR A 76 19.45 -5.53 -5.85
CA TYR A 76 19.67 -6.95 -6.06
C TYR A 76 18.50 -7.60 -6.82
N CYS A 77 17.27 -7.43 -6.33
CA CYS A 77 16.08 -7.99 -6.96
C CYS A 77 15.89 -7.48 -8.39
N ARG A 78 16.06 -6.18 -8.63
CA ARG A 78 15.84 -5.59 -9.96
C ARG A 78 16.96 -5.90 -10.94
N HIS A 79 18.19 -5.55 -10.57
CA HIS A 79 19.30 -5.46 -11.52
C HIS A 79 20.06 -6.78 -11.63
N GLU A 80 20.15 -7.55 -10.54
CA GLU A 80 20.87 -8.84 -10.54
C GLU A 80 19.93 -10.01 -10.82
N LEU A 81 18.73 -10.05 -10.21
CA LEU A 81 17.75 -11.11 -10.44
C LEU A 81 16.79 -10.83 -11.61
N GLY A 82 16.70 -9.59 -12.08
CA GLY A 82 15.83 -9.23 -13.19
C GLY A 82 14.35 -9.28 -12.86
N TYR A 83 13.96 -9.06 -11.61
CA TYR A 83 12.56 -8.96 -11.23
C TYR A 83 11.90 -7.69 -11.76
N LYS A 84 10.62 -7.79 -12.12
CA LYS A 84 9.75 -6.62 -12.22
C LYS A 84 9.43 -6.12 -10.81
N MET A 85 9.85 -4.89 -10.52
CA MET A 85 9.58 -4.21 -9.25
C MET A 85 8.43 -3.23 -9.43
N GLU A 86 7.23 -3.64 -9.04
CA GLU A 86 6.01 -2.92 -9.43
C GLU A 86 5.73 -1.73 -8.52
N THR A 87 5.62 -1.96 -7.21
CA THR A 87 5.10 -0.95 -6.29
C THR A 87 5.90 -0.90 -4.99
N ILE A 88 6.18 0.31 -4.51
CA ILE A 88 6.53 0.57 -3.11
C ILE A 88 5.31 1.20 -2.45
N VAL A 89 4.84 0.61 -1.36
CA VAL A 89 3.76 1.17 -0.53
C VAL A 89 4.39 1.84 0.68
N THR A 90 4.06 3.10 0.92
CA THR A 90 4.62 3.88 2.04
C THR A 90 3.59 4.81 2.65
N ASN A 91 3.77 5.20 3.91
CA ASN A 91 3.02 6.27 4.56
C ASN A 91 3.46 7.68 4.14
N GLY A 92 4.59 7.80 3.42
CA GLY A 92 5.05 9.04 2.82
C GLY A 92 5.92 9.94 3.71
N ILE A 93 6.07 9.62 5.01
CA ILE A 93 6.81 10.46 5.96
C ILE A 93 8.30 10.55 5.61
N LEU A 94 8.89 9.42 5.19
CA LEU A 94 10.32 9.28 4.92
C LEU A 94 10.68 9.47 3.44
N LEU A 95 9.71 9.85 2.60
CA LEU A 95 9.95 10.06 1.18
C LEU A 95 11.00 11.14 0.92
N ASP A 96 11.11 12.15 1.79
CA ASP A 96 12.13 13.18 1.65
C ASP A 96 13.56 12.65 1.74
N ALA A 97 13.80 11.66 2.60
CA ALA A 97 15.09 11.01 2.78
C ALA A 97 15.39 9.97 1.67
N PHE A 98 14.35 9.42 1.04
CA PHE A 98 14.48 8.36 0.03
C PHE A 98 14.31 8.84 -1.41
N GLU A 99 13.88 10.07 -1.64
CA GLU A 99 13.51 10.60 -2.96
C GLU A 99 14.58 10.36 -4.03
N ASP A 100 15.83 10.73 -3.79
CA ASP A 100 16.90 10.57 -4.77
C ASP A 100 17.23 9.09 -5.02
N VAL A 101 17.18 8.25 -3.98
CA VAL A 101 17.40 6.80 -4.09
C VAL A 101 16.28 6.14 -4.88
N ILE A 102 15.02 6.53 -4.64
CA ILE A 102 13.84 6.06 -5.36
C ILE A 102 13.97 6.42 -6.84
N LEU A 103 14.28 7.68 -7.14
CA LEU A 103 14.31 8.18 -8.52
C LEU A 103 15.48 7.62 -9.34
N ARG A 104 16.65 7.42 -8.72
CA ARG A 104 17.89 7.11 -9.45
C ARG A 104 18.32 5.65 -9.37
N GLU A 105 17.95 4.93 -8.32
CA GLU A 105 18.53 3.60 -8.05
C GLU A 105 17.49 2.49 -7.97
N MET A 106 16.39 2.74 -7.25
CA MET A 106 15.32 1.76 -7.10
C MET A 106 14.44 1.77 -8.35
N GLY A 107 13.90 2.94 -8.72
CA GLY A 107 13.07 3.16 -9.90
C GLY A 107 11.77 2.33 -9.99
N PRO A 108 10.96 2.16 -8.92
CA PRO A 108 9.69 1.45 -9.00
C PRO A 108 8.77 2.00 -10.10
N GLN A 109 7.91 1.15 -10.64
CA GLN A 109 6.88 1.63 -11.57
C GLN A 109 5.89 2.54 -10.84
N VAL A 110 5.56 2.21 -9.59
CA VAL A 110 4.61 2.95 -8.77
C VAL A 110 5.15 3.20 -7.36
N ILE A 111 4.99 4.44 -6.88
CA ILE A 111 5.00 4.75 -5.45
C ILE A 111 3.56 4.95 -5.02
N LEU A 112 3.04 4.08 -4.17
CA LEU A 112 1.69 4.17 -3.63
C LEU A 112 1.75 4.74 -2.20
N VAL A 113 1.33 5.99 -2.05
CA VAL A 113 1.34 6.67 -0.76
C VAL A 113 0.00 6.51 -0.06
N SER A 114 0.02 5.93 1.13
CA SER A 114 -1.15 5.75 1.97
C SER A 114 -1.55 7.06 2.65
N LEU A 115 -2.64 7.67 2.16
CA LEU A 115 -3.16 8.98 2.55
C LEU A 115 -4.65 8.86 2.93
N ASP A 116 -4.92 8.53 4.19
CA ASP A 116 -6.28 8.23 4.68
C ASP A 116 -7.06 9.47 5.20
N GLY A 117 -6.79 10.67 4.68
CA GLY A 117 -7.46 11.91 5.10
C GLY A 117 -7.13 13.09 4.17
N TYR A 118 -8.06 14.02 4.01
CA TYR A 118 -7.95 15.14 3.06
C TYR A 118 -7.60 16.48 3.72
N ASP A 119 -7.62 16.52 5.05
CA ASP A 119 -7.24 17.67 5.86
C ASP A 119 -6.55 17.19 7.15
N PRO A 120 -5.93 18.09 7.94
CA PRO A 120 -5.22 17.69 9.16
C PRO A 120 -6.07 16.94 10.18
N GLU A 121 -7.36 17.25 10.29
CA GLU A 121 -8.24 16.69 11.31
C GLU A 121 -8.66 15.27 10.94
N THR A 122 -9.15 15.08 9.71
CA THR A 122 -9.49 13.77 9.15
C THR A 122 -8.26 12.85 9.09
N TYR A 123 -7.09 13.39 8.75
CA TYR A 123 -5.84 12.64 8.77
C TYR A 123 -5.44 12.22 10.18
N ARG A 124 -5.56 13.11 11.18
CA ARG A 124 -5.32 12.77 12.60
C ARG A 124 -6.24 11.64 13.05
N GLN A 125 -7.53 11.71 12.72
CA GLN A 125 -8.52 10.69 13.09
C GLN A 125 -8.20 9.32 12.48
N ARG A 126 -7.57 9.25 11.31
CA ARG A 126 -7.27 8.00 10.60
C ARG A 126 -5.84 7.50 10.78
N ARG A 127 -4.87 8.37 11.03
CA ARG A 127 -3.43 8.03 11.04
C ARG A 127 -2.75 8.36 12.36
N GLY A 128 -3.45 9.01 13.30
CA GLY A 128 -2.96 9.28 14.65
C GLY A 128 -1.88 10.37 14.72
N VAL A 129 -1.73 11.18 13.68
CA VAL A 129 -0.69 12.23 13.60
C VAL A 129 -1.27 13.61 13.33
N GLY A 130 -0.59 14.63 13.83
CA GLY A 130 -1.02 16.02 13.69
C GLY A 130 -0.71 16.65 12.33
N GLU A 131 -1.17 17.89 12.19
CA GLU A 131 -1.04 18.74 11.00
C GLU A 131 0.38 18.82 10.43
N LYS A 132 1.40 18.95 11.29
CA LYS A 132 2.80 19.04 10.86
C LYS A 132 3.22 17.82 10.02
N THR A 133 2.85 16.62 10.47
CA THR A 133 3.18 15.37 9.75
C THR A 133 2.38 15.26 8.47
N PHE A 134 1.09 15.60 8.50
CA PHE A 134 0.25 15.63 7.30
C PHE A 134 0.83 16.56 6.23
N ASN A 135 1.17 17.80 6.59
CA ASN A 135 1.74 18.77 5.67
C ASN A 135 3.09 18.30 5.11
N ARG A 136 3.95 17.69 5.93
CA ARG A 136 5.21 17.08 5.46
C ARG A 136 4.96 15.99 4.42
N ILE A 137 3.98 15.11 4.64
CA ILE A 137 3.66 14.06 3.67
C ILE A 137 3.19 14.67 2.35
N LEU A 138 2.32 15.68 2.39
CA LEU A 138 1.86 16.36 1.18
C LEU A 138 3.02 17.03 0.42
N GLU A 139 3.93 17.67 1.14
CA GLU A 139 5.14 18.27 0.56
C GLU A 139 6.03 17.21 -0.09
N ASN A 140 6.28 16.10 0.60
CA ASN A 140 7.07 14.99 0.07
C ASN A 140 6.47 14.39 -1.20
N VAL A 141 5.16 14.14 -1.21
CA VAL A 141 4.42 13.61 -2.37
C VAL A 141 4.54 14.58 -3.54
N LYS A 142 4.29 15.88 -3.30
CA LYS A 142 4.38 16.92 -4.32
C LYS A 142 5.78 16.99 -4.92
N ARG A 143 6.82 16.99 -4.07
CA ARG A 143 8.22 17.08 -4.47
C ARG A 143 8.65 15.87 -5.30
N LEU A 144 8.31 14.67 -4.85
CA LEU A 144 8.60 13.42 -5.57
C LEU A 144 7.92 13.40 -6.95
N ALA A 145 6.63 13.76 -7.00
CA ALA A 145 5.88 13.76 -8.25
C ALA A 145 6.39 14.82 -9.24
N HIS A 146 6.81 15.98 -8.75
CA HIS A 146 7.44 17.01 -9.57
C HIS A 146 8.79 16.55 -10.12
N LYS A 147 9.69 16.09 -9.25
CA LYS A 147 11.02 15.60 -9.67
C LYS A 147 10.95 14.42 -10.61
N ALA A 148 10.02 13.48 -10.39
CA ALA A 148 9.81 12.36 -11.32
C ALA A 148 9.48 12.85 -12.73
N ARG A 149 8.65 13.89 -12.86
CA ARG A 149 8.33 14.50 -14.15
C ARG A 149 9.50 15.28 -14.74
N GLU A 150 10.17 16.12 -13.95
CA GLU A 150 11.34 16.89 -14.40
C GLU A 150 12.45 16.00 -14.95
N LEU A 151 12.68 14.84 -14.30
CA LEU A 151 13.68 13.87 -14.70
C LEU A 151 13.20 12.90 -15.79
N ASN A 152 11.94 13.00 -16.23
CA ASN A 152 11.27 11.99 -17.07
C ASN A 152 11.44 10.56 -16.51
N ALA A 153 11.46 10.43 -15.19
CA ALA A 153 11.58 9.14 -14.53
C ALA A 153 10.28 8.33 -14.77
N PRO A 154 10.38 7.03 -15.13
CA PRO A 154 9.22 6.20 -15.40
C PRO A 154 8.54 5.73 -14.09
N ILE A 155 8.32 6.64 -13.15
CA ILE A 155 7.73 6.40 -11.83
C ILE A 155 6.40 7.13 -11.75
N ARG A 156 5.33 6.40 -11.45
CA ARG A 156 4.01 6.95 -11.21
C ARG A 156 3.77 7.12 -9.70
N VAL A 157 3.49 8.34 -9.26
CA VAL A 157 3.11 8.60 -7.86
C VAL A 157 1.60 8.49 -7.75
N ASN A 158 1.14 7.54 -6.93
CA ASN A 158 -0.27 7.25 -6.69
C ASN A 158 -0.60 7.43 -5.22
N LEU A 159 -1.87 7.69 -4.93
CA LEU A 159 -2.41 7.81 -3.59
C LEU A 159 -3.39 6.67 -3.31
N ASN A 160 -3.42 6.20 -2.07
CA ASN A 160 -4.39 5.22 -1.58
C ASN A 160 -5.09 5.74 -0.33
N CYS A 161 -6.40 5.52 -0.23
CA CYS A 161 -7.21 5.86 0.93
C CYS A 161 -8.14 4.69 1.27
N ILE A 162 -8.06 4.18 2.49
CA ILE A 162 -8.98 3.16 3.00
C ILE A 162 -10.31 3.82 3.39
N VAL A 163 -11.38 3.32 2.77
CA VAL A 163 -12.73 3.78 2.99
C VAL A 163 -13.61 2.66 3.55
N GLY A 164 -14.37 3.00 4.58
CA GLY A 164 -15.45 2.21 5.13
C GLY A 164 -16.70 3.07 5.29
N ARG A 165 -17.74 2.52 5.92
CA ARG A 165 -19.04 3.19 6.02
C ARG A 165 -18.96 4.55 6.72
N TRP A 166 -17.98 4.73 7.61
CA TRP A 166 -17.76 5.96 8.38
C TRP A 166 -17.12 7.09 7.57
N ASN A 167 -16.43 6.82 6.45
CA ASN A 167 -15.67 7.83 5.72
C ASN A 167 -15.74 7.74 4.18
N TYR A 168 -16.61 6.94 3.57
CA TYR A 168 -16.76 6.90 2.09
C TYR A 168 -16.98 8.28 1.45
N ARG A 169 -17.55 9.25 2.19
CA ARG A 169 -17.71 10.64 1.73
C ARG A 169 -16.38 11.39 1.57
N TYR A 170 -15.27 10.85 2.06
CA TYR A 170 -13.92 11.39 1.86
C TYR A 170 -13.49 11.30 0.39
N ILE A 171 -14.11 10.43 -0.42
CA ILE A 171 -13.68 10.22 -1.81
C ILE A 171 -13.62 11.53 -2.61
N LYS A 172 -14.69 12.34 -2.61
CA LYS A 172 -14.70 13.61 -3.36
C LYS A 172 -13.64 14.62 -2.85
N PRO A 173 -13.54 14.91 -1.53
CA PRO A 173 -12.45 15.74 -1.00
C PRO A 173 -11.05 15.23 -1.29
N MET A 174 -10.82 13.91 -1.19
CA MET A 174 -9.54 13.30 -1.52
C MET A 174 -9.16 13.50 -3.00
N LEU A 175 -10.12 13.37 -3.91
CA LEU A 175 -9.91 13.67 -5.34
C LEU A 175 -9.56 15.15 -5.56
N ALA A 176 -10.19 16.07 -4.82
CA ALA A 176 -9.85 17.49 -4.86
C ALA A 176 -8.43 17.76 -4.34
N LEU A 177 -8.05 17.13 -3.22
CA LEU A 177 -6.69 17.22 -2.67
C LEU A 177 -5.66 16.67 -3.65
N ALA A 178 -5.87 15.46 -4.19
CA ALA A 178 -4.98 14.84 -5.17
C ALA A 178 -4.77 15.74 -6.40
N ARG A 179 -5.84 16.39 -6.88
CA ARG A 179 -5.78 17.39 -7.94
C ARG A 179 -4.95 18.62 -7.55
N SER A 180 -5.10 19.12 -6.32
CA SER A 180 -4.35 20.30 -5.85
C SER A 180 -2.84 20.04 -5.63
N ILE A 181 -2.46 18.80 -5.31
CA ILE A 181 -1.04 18.42 -5.22
C ILE A 181 -0.40 18.52 -6.62
N GLY A 182 -1.16 18.15 -7.66
CA GLY A 182 -0.63 17.96 -9.00
C GLY A 182 0.30 16.74 -9.03
N GLY A 183 0.75 16.29 -10.20
CA GLY A 183 1.71 15.17 -10.21
C GLY A 183 1.09 13.76 -10.14
N ILE A 184 -0.06 13.61 -9.49
CA ILE A 184 -0.65 12.32 -9.13
C ILE A 184 -1.16 11.56 -10.36
N GLY A 185 -0.75 10.29 -10.48
CA GLY A 185 -1.19 9.39 -11.53
C GLY A 185 -2.57 8.81 -11.25
N SER A 186 -2.75 8.20 -10.06
CA SER A 186 -4.04 7.68 -9.65
C SER A 186 -4.38 7.94 -8.18
N MET A 187 -5.68 7.97 -7.91
CA MET A 187 -6.26 7.92 -6.57
C MET A 187 -7.03 6.61 -6.42
N SER A 188 -6.55 5.75 -5.52
CA SER A 188 -7.17 4.46 -5.21
C SER A 188 -7.88 4.50 -3.87
N PHE A 189 -9.03 3.84 -3.81
CA PHE A 189 -9.84 3.74 -2.61
C PHE A 189 -10.02 2.27 -2.26
N GLY A 190 -9.32 1.81 -1.23
CA GLY A 190 -9.46 0.44 -0.73
C GLY A 190 -10.69 0.34 0.16
N ASN A 191 -11.47 -0.74 0.01
CA ASN A 191 -12.53 -1.01 0.98
C ASN A 191 -11.88 -1.47 2.28
N PHE A 192 -12.40 -1.01 3.42
CA PHE A 192 -11.97 -1.53 4.71
C PHE A 192 -12.25 -3.02 4.80
N HIS A 193 -11.31 -3.75 5.37
CA HIS A 193 -11.43 -5.17 5.66
C HIS A 193 -11.53 -5.35 7.18
N PRO A 194 -12.71 -5.71 7.72
CA PRO A 194 -12.87 -5.93 9.15
C PRO A 194 -12.06 -7.15 9.58
N VAL A 195 -11.40 -7.02 10.73
CA VAL A 195 -10.58 -8.05 11.37
C VAL A 195 -10.87 -8.12 12.85
N GLY A 196 -10.84 -9.32 13.41
CA GLY A 196 -11.33 -9.60 14.76
C GLY A 196 -12.85 -9.67 14.86
N GLU A 197 -13.35 -10.40 15.86
CA GLU A 197 -14.79 -10.59 16.08
C GLU A 197 -15.48 -9.30 16.56
N ASP A 198 -14.74 -8.41 17.24
CA ASP A 198 -15.26 -7.18 17.86
C ASP A 198 -15.05 -5.90 17.01
N CYS A 199 -14.85 -6.04 15.70
CA CYS A 199 -14.60 -4.89 14.84
C CYS A 199 -15.87 -4.03 14.65
N GLU A 200 -15.96 -2.89 15.34
CA GLU A 200 -17.09 -1.95 15.19
C GLU A 200 -17.11 -1.22 13.83
N LEU A 201 -15.95 -1.16 13.17
CA LEU A 201 -15.78 -0.52 11.88
C LEU A 201 -16.41 -1.35 10.75
N ARG A 202 -17.38 -0.76 10.02
CA ARG A 202 -18.10 -1.46 8.95
C ARG A 202 -17.52 -1.22 7.55
N PRO A 203 -17.31 -2.27 6.73
CA PRO A 203 -16.91 -2.12 5.34
C PRO A 203 -18.04 -1.51 4.50
N LEU A 204 -17.72 -1.14 3.27
CA LEU A 204 -18.73 -0.77 2.28
C LEU A 204 -19.35 -2.02 1.65
N ASP A 205 -20.69 -2.06 1.59
CA ASP A 205 -21.46 -3.20 1.11
C ASP A 205 -22.35 -2.83 -0.08
N LYS A 206 -22.55 -3.77 -1.01
CA LYS A 206 -23.42 -3.60 -2.20
C LYS A 206 -24.89 -3.40 -1.85
N GLY A 207 -25.33 -3.84 -0.67
CA GLY A 207 -26.68 -3.63 -0.16
C GLY A 207 -26.94 -2.21 0.34
N ASP A 208 -25.90 -1.40 0.53
CA ASP A 208 -26.06 0.00 0.93
C ASP A 208 -26.34 0.88 -0.30
N ALA A 209 -27.64 1.14 -0.55
CA ALA A 209 -28.10 1.90 -1.70
C ALA A 209 -27.53 3.34 -1.74
N GLU A 210 -27.29 3.95 -0.58
CA GLU A 210 -26.70 5.29 -0.47
C GLU A 210 -25.25 5.28 -0.96
N VAL A 211 -24.44 4.35 -0.45
CA VAL A 211 -23.04 4.18 -0.87
C VAL A 211 -22.94 3.87 -2.36
N VAL A 212 -23.77 2.94 -2.85
CA VAL A 212 -23.77 2.56 -4.26
C VAL A 212 -24.17 3.73 -5.16
N SER A 213 -25.18 4.51 -4.78
CA SER A 213 -25.58 5.71 -5.52
C SER A 213 -24.45 6.75 -5.55
N TYR A 214 -23.80 6.99 -4.41
CA TYR A 214 -22.68 7.92 -4.31
C TYR A 214 -21.48 7.51 -5.19
N LEU A 215 -21.12 6.23 -5.20
CA LEU A 215 -20.02 5.73 -6.04
C LEU A 215 -20.36 5.80 -7.53
N ARG A 216 -21.61 5.54 -7.92
CA ARG A 216 -22.06 5.69 -9.31
C ARG A 216 -21.94 7.13 -9.80
N GLU A 217 -22.27 8.11 -8.96
CA GLU A 217 -22.09 9.53 -9.29
C GLU A 217 -20.63 9.84 -9.65
N ILE A 218 -19.69 9.30 -8.88
CA ILE A 218 -18.25 9.48 -9.11
C ILE A 218 -17.82 8.82 -10.43
N ILE A 219 -18.20 7.56 -10.71
CA ILE A 219 -17.82 6.88 -11.97
C ILE A 219 -18.46 7.55 -13.19
N SER A 220 -19.64 8.14 -13.04
CA SER A 220 -20.37 8.76 -14.17
C SER A 220 -19.65 9.98 -14.76
N ARG A 221 -18.67 10.53 -14.03
CA ARG A 221 -17.85 11.66 -14.46
C ARG A 221 -16.61 11.18 -15.21
N ASN A 222 -16.26 11.91 -16.27
CA ASN A 222 -15.08 11.66 -17.10
C ASN A 222 -14.07 12.83 -17.09
N ASP A 223 -14.24 13.79 -16.18
CA ASP A 223 -13.47 15.04 -16.13
C ASP A 223 -12.30 15.01 -15.13
N TYR A 224 -11.95 13.83 -14.63
CA TYR A 224 -10.85 13.67 -13.70
C TYR A 224 -9.48 13.75 -14.40
N SER A 225 -8.55 14.45 -13.75
CA SER A 225 -7.16 14.62 -14.24
C SER A 225 -6.22 13.46 -13.89
N MET A 226 -6.76 12.41 -13.27
CA MET A 226 -6.03 11.24 -12.76
C MET A 226 -6.92 10.00 -12.86
N ASP A 227 -6.33 8.81 -12.84
CA ASP A 227 -7.11 7.58 -12.77
C ASP A 227 -7.76 7.44 -11.40
N ILE A 228 -8.96 6.88 -11.36
CA ILE A 228 -9.67 6.59 -10.12
C ILE A 228 -9.93 5.10 -10.01
N VAL A 229 -9.52 4.52 -8.89
CA VAL A 229 -9.83 3.13 -8.54
C VAL A 229 -10.78 3.16 -7.34
N LEU A 230 -12.03 2.78 -7.54
CA LEU A 230 -13.05 2.76 -6.49
C LEU A 230 -13.04 1.45 -5.70
N PRO A 231 -13.59 1.47 -4.46
CA PRO A 231 -13.51 0.31 -3.56
C PRO A 231 -14.34 -0.86 -4.08
N SER A 232 -13.77 -2.06 -3.95
CA SER A 232 -14.51 -3.30 -4.14
C SER A 232 -15.47 -3.54 -2.98
N LEU A 233 -16.77 -3.44 -3.25
CA LEU A 233 -17.82 -3.59 -2.23
C LEU A 233 -17.99 -5.05 -1.75
N TYR A 234 -18.24 -5.21 -0.45
CA TYR A 234 -18.69 -6.47 0.17
C TYR A 234 -20.11 -6.84 -0.29
N GLY A 235 -20.52 -8.08 0.00
CA GLY A 235 -21.81 -8.64 -0.39
C GLY A 235 -21.67 -9.84 -1.33
N ARG A 236 -22.80 -10.46 -1.72
CA ARG A 236 -22.80 -11.68 -2.56
C ARG A 236 -21.96 -11.48 -3.82
N ARG A 237 -20.99 -12.37 -4.02
CA ARG A 237 -20.22 -12.51 -5.25
C ARG A 237 -20.75 -13.70 -6.03
N ASN A 238 -20.87 -13.54 -7.34
CA ASN A 238 -21.23 -14.64 -8.25
C ASN A 238 -20.00 -15.43 -8.72
N ARG A 239 -18.78 -14.99 -8.35
CA ARG A 239 -17.49 -15.66 -8.60
C ARG A 239 -16.65 -15.64 -7.32
N PHE A 240 -16.08 -16.79 -6.98
CA PHE A 240 -15.28 -17.02 -5.76
C PHE A 240 -13.80 -17.35 -6.05
N VAL A 241 -13.35 -17.17 -7.29
CA VAL A 241 -11.96 -17.48 -7.64
C VAL A 241 -11.05 -16.33 -7.18
N CYS A 242 -10.05 -16.66 -6.37
CA CYS A 242 -8.95 -15.77 -6.02
C CYS A 242 -7.70 -16.24 -6.75
N GLU A 243 -7.24 -15.46 -7.73
CA GLU A 243 -6.06 -15.81 -8.54
C GLU A 243 -4.76 -15.82 -7.72
N MET A 244 -4.67 -14.98 -6.68
CA MET A 244 -3.51 -14.94 -5.76
C MET A 244 -3.20 -16.30 -5.13
N LEU A 245 -4.21 -17.14 -4.90
CA LEU A 245 -4.00 -18.50 -4.36
C LEU A 245 -3.18 -19.40 -5.30
N PHE A 246 -3.11 -19.06 -6.59
CA PHE A 246 -2.54 -19.90 -7.63
C PHE A 246 -1.27 -19.31 -8.25
N ASP A 247 -1.10 -18.00 -8.25
CA ASP A 247 0.03 -17.32 -8.89
C ASP A 247 0.92 -16.54 -7.93
N THR A 248 0.52 -16.37 -6.67
CA THR A 248 1.21 -15.50 -5.71
C THR A 248 1.64 -16.29 -4.47
N VAL A 249 2.86 -16.05 -4.00
CA VAL A 249 3.36 -16.57 -2.73
C VAL A 249 3.72 -15.41 -1.81
N LEU A 250 3.21 -15.41 -0.57
CA LEU A 250 3.65 -14.50 0.48
C LEU A 250 4.67 -15.21 1.37
N VAL A 251 5.76 -14.51 1.66
CA VAL A 251 6.79 -14.92 2.62
C VAL A 251 6.94 -13.81 3.66
N GLY A 252 6.72 -14.16 4.92
CA GLY A 252 6.88 -13.25 6.05
C GLY A 252 8.33 -13.09 6.49
N ASN A 253 8.61 -12.08 7.30
CA ASN A 253 9.95 -11.81 7.84
C ASN A 253 10.44 -12.89 8.82
N GLU A 254 9.53 -13.71 9.37
CA GLU A 254 9.84 -14.86 10.22
C GLU A 254 9.94 -16.18 9.43
N GLY A 255 9.91 -16.13 8.10
CA GLY A 255 9.94 -17.32 7.24
C GLY A 255 8.61 -18.09 7.21
N ASN A 256 7.52 -17.49 7.69
CA ASN A 256 6.16 -18.00 7.54
C ASN A 256 5.66 -17.80 6.09
N PHE A 257 4.79 -18.71 5.63
CA PHE A 257 4.20 -18.64 4.31
C PHE A 257 2.68 -18.56 4.43
N ALA A 258 2.06 -17.74 3.58
CA ALA A 258 0.61 -17.66 3.51
C ALA A 258 0.15 -17.55 2.04
N PRO A 259 -1.01 -18.12 1.69
CA PRO A 259 -1.59 -17.97 0.36
C PRO A 259 -2.33 -16.62 0.20
N CYS A 260 -2.54 -15.89 1.30
CA CYS A 260 -3.15 -14.55 1.32
C CYS A 260 -2.77 -13.86 2.64
N CYS A 261 -2.59 -12.54 2.63
CA CYS A 261 -2.36 -11.76 3.86
C CYS A 261 -3.55 -11.80 4.84
N HIS A 262 -4.74 -12.21 4.38
CA HIS A 262 -5.94 -12.35 5.19
C HIS A 262 -6.19 -13.76 5.75
N ILE A 263 -5.47 -14.77 5.26
CA ILE A 263 -5.57 -16.11 5.85
C ILE A 263 -4.57 -16.10 6.99
N SER A 264 -5.06 -15.76 8.18
CA SER A 264 -4.21 -15.60 9.38
C SER A 264 -3.27 -16.79 9.51
N THR A 265 -1.99 -16.51 9.72
CA THR A 265 -1.05 -17.50 10.25
C THR A 265 -1.22 -17.66 11.76
N ALA A 266 -2.38 -17.27 12.32
CA ALA A 266 -2.66 -17.38 13.75
C ALA A 266 -2.36 -18.81 14.19
N ARG A 267 -1.22 -18.92 14.89
CA ARG A 267 -0.87 -20.10 15.66
C ARG A 267 -1.97 -20.22 16.71
N ARG A 268 -2.60 -21.39 16.75
CA ARG A 268 -3.28 -21.85 17.95
C ARG A 268 -2.29 -21.89 19.11
#